data_AF-A0A4Y2M941-F1
#
_entry.id   AF-A0A4Y2M941-F1
#
_cell.length_a   1.000
_cell.length_b   1.000
_cell.length_c   1.000
_cell.angle_alpha   90.00
_cell.angle_beta   90.00
_cell.angle_gamma   90.00
#
_symmetry.space_group_name_H-M   'P 1'
#
loop_
_entity.id
_entity.type
_entity.pdbx_description
1 polymer ?
#
loop_
_entity_poly.entity_id
_entity_poly.type
_entity_poly.pdbx_seq_one_letter_code
_entity_poly.pdbx_strand_id
1 'polypeptide(L)'
;MKLIHKHIKVSSQVNLYQMLNFLLENWKYQQDNAPIHSSNSTNNWLQVKNVETLKWPAKSPDLNPIKNLWCDLARRVYANQWETFYIINRAEIYYRRRMV
;
A
#
# COMPACT_ATOMS: atom_id res chain seq x y z
N MET A 1 37.43 39.69 -6.72
CA MET A 1 36.59 38.91 -5.80
C MET A 1 36.11 37.66 -6.55
N LYS A 2 36.76 36.51 -6.35
CA LYS A 2 36.45 35.26 -7.08
C LYS A 2 35.27 34.57 -6.40
N LEU A 3 34.13 34.48 -7.09
CA LEU A 3 32.96 33.72 -6.65
C LEU A 3 33.26 32.22 -6.77
N ILE A 4 33.25 31.54 -5.63
CA ILE A 4 33.29 30.09 -5.50
C ILE A 4 31.87 29.56 -5.77
N HIS A 5 31.54 29.29 -7.03
CA HIS A 5 30.44 28.38 -7.36
C HIS A 5 31.05 26.99 -7.58
N LYS A 6 31.24 26.26 -6.47
CA LYS A 6 31.35 24.80 -6.57
C LYS A 6 29.99 24.31 -7.04
N HIS A 7 29.87 24.10 -8.34
CA HIS A 7 28.83 23.26 -8.90
C HIS A 7 28.89 21.92 -8.17
N ILE A 8 27.89 21.68 -7.34
CA ILE A 8 27.51 20.33 -6.96
C ILE A 8 27.19 19.64 -8.28
N LYS A 9 28.13 18.82 -8.78
CA LYS A 9 27.77 17.79 -9.74
C LYS A 9 26.77 16.91 -9.01
N VAL A 10 25.49 17.07 -9.30
CA VAL A 10 24.49 16.04 -9.04
C VAL A 10 24.91 14.88 -9.94
N SER A 11 25.81 14.05 -9.41
CA SER A 11 26.29 12.86 -10.10
C SER A 11 25.20 11.79 -10.03
N SER A 12 25.17 10.99 -11.09
CA SER A 12 24.46 9.72 -11.24
C SER A 12 22.94 9.82 -11.31
N GLN A 13 22.45 10.02 -12.53
CA GLN A 13 21.21 9.42 -13.00
C GLN A 13 21.23 7.93 -12.58
N VAL A 14 20.38 7.53 -11.64
CA VAL A 14 20.12 6.10 -11.41
C VAL A 14 19.48 5.58 -12.69
N ASN A 15 20.05 4.53 -13.28
CA ASN A 15 19.51 3.94 -14.51
C ASN A 15 18.12 3.34 -14.21
N LEU A 16 17.11 3.68 -15.00
CA LEU A 16 15.74 3.16 -14.86
C LEU A 16 15.71 1.62 -14.81
N TYR A 17 16.55 0.93 -15.58
CA TYR A 17 16.66 -0.52 -15.54
C TYR A 17 17.15 -1.05 -14.19
N GLN A 18 18.15 -0.39 -13.59
CA GLN A 18 18.66 -0.78 -12.27
C GLN A 18 17.61 -0.52 -11.19
N MET A 19 16.89 0.61 -11.27
CA MET A 19 15.81 0.92 -10.34
C MET A 19 14.64 -0.04 -10.48
N LEU A 20 14.25 -0.38 -11.72
CA LEU A 20 13.20 -1.36 -11.98
C LEU A 20 13.59 -2.75 -11.47
N ASN A 21 14.80 -3.22 -11.75
CA ASN A 21 15.27 -4.51 -11.23
C ASN A 21 15.27 -4.51 -9.69
N PHE A 22 15.75 -3.44 -9.06
CA PHE A 22 15.71 -3.30 -7.61
C PHE A 22 14.27 -3.39 -7.06
N LEU A 23 13.32 -2.69 -7.66
CA LEU A 23 11.90 -2.73 -7.23
C LEU A 23 11.25 -4.10 -7.49
N LEU A 24 11.60 -4.75 -8.60
CA LEU A 24 11.07 -6.07 -8.97
C LEU A 24 11.64 -7.20 -8.12
N GLU A 25 12.85 -7.06 -7.59
CA GLU A 25 13.49 -8.08 -6.76
C GLU A 25 13.23 -7.88 -5.26
N ASN A 26 12.90 -6.67 -4.81
CA ASN A 26 12.80 -6.33 -3.38
C ASN A 26 11.37 -5.96 -2.94
N TRP A 27 10.35 -6.44 -3.66
CA TRP A 27 8.96 -6.21 -3.26
C TRP A 27 8.56 -7.09 -2.07
N LYS A 28 7.66 -6.57 -1.23
CA LYS A 28 7.05 -7.33 -0.13
C LYS A 28 5.53 -7.22 -0.23
N TYR A 29 4.86 -8.33 0.07
CA TYR A 29 3.41 -8.38 0.15
C TYR A 29 2.94 -7.75 1.47
N GLN A 30 2.08 -6.74 1.38
CA GLN A 30 1.47 -6.14 2.56
C GLN A 30 0.04 -6.68 2.73
N GLN A 31 -0.24 -7.24 3.91
CA GLN A 31 -1.58 -7.58 4.38
C GLN A 31 -1.76 -7.10 5.82
N ASP A 32 -3.00 -6.91 6.27
CA ASP A 32 -3.27 -6.66 7.68
C ASP A 32 -3.23 -7.96 8.49
N ASN A 33 -3.33 -7.85 9.82
CA ASN A 33 -3.28 -9.01 10.72
C ASN A 33 -4.68 -9.58 11.02
N ALA A 34 -5.69 -9.41 10.16
CA ALA A 34 -6.99 -10.05 10.41
C ALA A 34 -6.80 -11.58 10.56
N PRO A 35 -7.62 -12.26 11.39
CA PRO A 35 -7.41 -13.69 11.70
C PRO A 35 -7.32 -14.60 10.48
N ILE A 36 -8.04 -14.29 9.40
CA ILE A 36 -7.98 -15.04 8.14
C ILE A 36 -6.63 -14.87 7.43
N HIS A 37 -6.03 -13.69 7.49
CA HIS A 37 -4.76 -13.34 6.86
C HIS A 37 -3.56 -13.83 7.67
N SER A 38 -3.70 -13.94 8.99
CA SER A 38 -2.67 -14.45 9.91
C SER A 38 -2.81 -15.93 10.27
N SER A 39 -3.82 -16.63 9.72
CA SER A 39 -4.03 -18.06 9.97
C SER A 39 -2.86 -18.92 9.46
N ASN A 40 -2.65 -20.08 10.09
CA ASN A 40 -1.62 -21.03 9.68
C ASN A 40 -1.78 -21.47 8.21
N SER A 41 -3.02 -21.67 7.75
CA SER A 41 -3.29 -22.01 6.35
C SER A 41 -2.80 -20.92 5.38
N THR A 42 -3.06 -19.65 5.68
CA THR A 42 -2.64 -18.53 4.84
C THR A 42 -1.12 -18.37 4.88
N ASN A 43 -0.51 -18.42 6.06
CA ASN A 43 0.95 -18.30 6.21
C ASN A 43 1.69 -19.45 5.48
N ASN A 44 1.21 -20.68 5.60
CA ASN A 44 1.79 -21.83 4.91
C ASN A 44 1.70 -21.66 3.38
N TRP A 45 0.56 -21.18 2.88
CA TRP A 45 0.40 -20.92 1.45
C TRP A 45 1.37 -19.85 0.94
N LEU A 46 1.52 -18.74 1.68
CA LEU A 46 2.44 -17.66 1.33
C LEU A 46 3.90 -18.15 1.32
N GLN A 47 4.28 -18.97 2.29
CA GLN A 47 5.61 -19.58 2.35
C GLN A 47 5.87 -20.50 1.15
N VAL A 48 4.91 -21.38 0.81
CA VAL A 48 5.03 -22.28 -0.35
C VAL A 48 5.14 -21.50 -1.66
N LYS A 49 4.52 -20.31 -1.74
CA LYS A 49 4.61 -19.42 -2.90
C LYS A 49 5.83 -18.49 -2.88
N ASN A 50 6.69 -18.59 -1.88
CA ASN A 50 7.85 -17.71 -1.69
C ASN A 50 7.47 -16.22 -1.69
N VAL A 51 6.32 -15.90 -1.08
CA VAL A 51 5.82 -14.53 -0.97
C VAL A 51 6.29 -13.96 0.37
N GLU A 52 7.22 -13.00 0.34
CA GLU A 52 7.65 -12.32 1.56
C GLU A 52 6.58 -11.34 2.02
N THR A 53 6.13 -11.47 3.27
CA THR A 53 5.15 -10.55 3.88
C THR A 53 5.84 -9.43 4.65
N LEU A 54 5.35 -8.21 4.49
CA LEU A 54 5.72 -7.09 5.34
C LEU A 54 5.11 -7.26 6.74
N LYS A 55 5.91 -7.15 7.80
CA LYS A 55 5.40 -7.14 9.18
C LYS A 55 4.51 -5.92 9.39
N TRP A 56 3.25 -6.14 9.76
CA TRP A 56 2.27 -5.08 9.94
C TRP A 56 1.93 -4.86 11.42
N PRO A 57 1.94 -3.62 11.93
CA PRO A 57 1.49 -3.34 13.29
C PRO A 57 -0.03 -3.52 13.45
N ALA A 58 -0.44 -4.03 14.61
CA ALA A 58 -1.85 -4.20 14.93
C ALA A 58 -2.55 -2.83 15.03
N LYS A 59 -3.79 -2.75 14.53
CA LYS A 59 -4.62 -1.53 14.58
C LYS A 59 -3.94 -0.27 14.00
N SER A 60 -3.16 -0.43 12.95
CA SER A 60 -2.57 0.70 12.19
C SER A 60 -3.22 0.84 10.83
N PRO A 61 -4.50 1.22 10.78
CA PRO A 61 -5.21 1.29 9.51
C PRO A 61 -4.83 2.58 8.77
N ASP A 62 -4.23 3.57 9.44
CA ASP A 62 -3.64 4.79 8.90
C ASP A 62 -2.41 4.52 8.01
N LEU A 63 -1.65 3.47 8.31
CA LEU A 63 -0.46 3.12 7.53
C LEU A 63 -0.80 2.43 6.20
N ASN A 64 -2.03 1.97 6.00
CA ASN A 64 -2.38 1.16 4.84
C ASN A 64 -2.57 2.01 3.56
N PRO A 65 -1.65 1.95 2.58
CA PRO A 65 -1.70 2.81 1.40
C PRO A 65 -2.92 2.51 0.50
N ILE A 66 -3.49 1.30 0.57
CA ILE A 66 -4.67 0.95 -0.24
C ILE A 66 -5.89 1.80 0.10
N LYS A 67 -5.95 2.37 1.31
CA LYS A 67 -7.07 3.23 1.72
C LYS A 67 -7.17 4.49 0.87
N ASN A 68 -6.04 5.09 0.51
CA ASN A 68 -6.04 6.27 -0.35
C ASN A 68 -6.59 5.92 -1.73
N LEU A 69 -6.21 4.74 -2.26
CA LEU A 69 -6.74 4.24 -3.52
C LEU A 69 -8.24 3.97 -3.44
N TRP A 70 -8.74 3.38 -2.35
CA TRP A 70 -10.18 3.20 -2.13
C TRP A 70 -10.94 4.53 -2.10
N CYS A 71 -10.40 5.56 -1.44
CA CYS A 71 -10.98 6.90 -1.45
C CYS A 71 -11.07 7.48 -2.87
N ASP A 72 -10.00 7.36 -3.65
CA ASP A 72 -9.98 7.85 -5.04
C ASP A 72 -10.94 7.08 -5.94
N LEU A 73 -10.99 5.76 -5.79
CA LEU A 73 -11.95 4.92 -6.51
C LEU A 73 -13.38 5.33 -6.15
N ALA A 74 -13.69 5.49 -4.86
CA ALA A 74 -15.00 5.92 -4.41
C ALA A 74 -15.39 7.26 -5.03
N ARG A 75 -14.51 8.27 -5.00
CA ARG A 75 -14.75 9.57 -5.65
C ARG A 75 -15.09 9.43 -7.14
N ARG A 76 -14.37 8.59 -7.87
CA ARG A 76 -14.61 8.36 -9.31
C ARG A 76 -15.93 7.63 -9.56
N VAL A 77 -16.29 6.66 -8.73
CA VAL A 77 -17.58 5.96 -8.81
C VAL A 77 -18.73 6.92 -8.54
N TYR A 78 -18.61 7.77 -7.52
CA TYR A 78 -19.62 8.79 -7.19
C TYR A 78 -19.78 9.86 -8.27
N ALA A 79 -18.69 10.30 -8.90
CA ALA A 79 -18.74 11.26 -9.99
C ALA A 79 -19.53 10.71 -11.21
N ASN A 80 -19.57 9.39 -11.38
CA ASN A 80 -20.31 8.72 -12.46
C ASN A 80 -21.74 8.32 -12.06
N GLN A 81 -22.27 8.80 -10.92
CA GLN A 81 -23.67 8.60 -10.48
C GLN A 81 -24.10 7.13 -10.32
N TRP A 82 -23.18 6.24 -9.94
CA TRP A 82 -23.56 4.87 -9.60
C TRP A 82 -24.28 4.89 -8.25
N GLU A 83 -25.61 4.89 -8.26
CA GLU A 83 -26.43 4.87 -7.05
C GLU A 83 -26.20 3.57 -6.26
N THR A 84 -25.31 3.63 -5.26
CA THR A 84 -25.15 2.54 -4.28
C THR A 84 -25.28 3.08 -2.86
N PHE A 85 -26.31 3.90 -2.64
CA PHE A 85 -26.70 4.47 -1.33
C PHE A 85 -26.80 3.41 -0.20
N TYR A 86 -27.08 2.15 -0.56
CA TYR A 86 -27.26 1.04 0.37
C TYR A 86 -25.96 0.33 0.81
N ILE A 87 -24.89 0.35 0.01
CA ILE A 87 -23.64 -0.39 0.32
C ILE A 87 -22.73 0.44 1.24
N ILE A 88 -22.80 1.76 1.14
CA ILE A 88 -21.81 2.69 1.73
C ILE A 88 -22.03 2.91 3.22
N ASN A 89 -23.29 3.08 3.64
CA ASN A 89 -23.61 3.19 5.07
C ASN A 89 -23.17 1.94 5.84
N ARG A 90 -23.18 0.77 5.21
CA ARG A 90 -22.71 -0.46 5.85
C ARG A 90 -21.18 -0.56 5.88
N ALA A 91 -20.49 -0.20 4.80
CA ALA A 91 -19.04 -0.25 4.73
C ALA A 91 -18.37 0.76 5.68
N GLU A 92 -18.78 2.04 5.68
CA GLU A 92 -18.21 3.05 6.59
C GLU A 92 -18.45 2.70 8.07
N ILE A 93 -19.68 2.26 8.41
CA ILE A 93 -20.01 1.87 9.79
C ILE A 93 -19.26 0.58 10.18
N TYR A 94 -19.10 -0.36 9.27
CA TYR A 94 -18.35 -1.59 9.49
C TYR A 94 -16.84 -1.31 9.69
N TYR A 95 -16.24 -0.46 8.84
CA TYR A 95 -14.83 -0.09 8.95
C TYR A 95 -14.53 0.77 10.19
N ARG A 96 -15.47 1.62 10.65
CA ARG A 96 -15.32 2.35 11.92
C ARG A 96 -15.55 1.48 13.17
N ARG A 97 -16.49 0.53 13.14
CA ARG A 97 -16.87 -0.26 14.33
C ARG A 97 -16.04 -1.52 14.56
N ARG A 98 -15.40 -2.10 13.54
CA ARG A 98 -14.73 -3.41 13.65
C ARG A 98 -13.20 -3.36 13.78
N MET A 99 -12.61 -2.16 13.87
CA MET A 99 -11.17 -1.95 14.10
C MET A 99 -10.85 -1.28 15.45
N VAL A 100 -11.73 -1.42 16.45
CA VAL A 100 -11.44 -1.18 17.88
C VAL A 100 -11.26 -2.50 18.61
#